data_AF-A0A258BVN7-F1
#
_entry.id   AF-A0A258BVN7-F1
#
_cell.length_a   1.000
_cell.length_b   1.000
_cell.length_c   1.000
_cell.angle_alpha   90.00
_cell.angle_beta   90.00
_cell.angle_gamma   90.00
#
_symmetry.space_group_name_H-M   'P 1'
#
loop_
_entity.id
_entity.type
_entity.pdbx_description
1 polymer ?
#
loop_
_entity_poly.entity_id
_entity_poly.type
_entity_poly.pdbx_seq_one_letter_code
_entity_poly.pdbx_strand_id
1 'polypeptide(L)'
;MFHRLPVLAAALLLSACQIAGPVPAEQTPEPLRIAAWNAEHLTAAGGAGCVPRDEAALDLVASYITRVDADIWLLQEVDGEEALARVFGEGWTFHVETREAAGDYPLCRGREDGTRLRAQNTAIAVREGIDHDRLPDLSALDLAGDRRTRYGVAITLPGAVPTDLLSVHLTSGCFTGDSSDRCPALLEQADVLETWIDIRSAEGRAVIVGGDFNRRLEAEGDPVWAGLNDG
;
A
#
# COMPACT_ATOMS: atom_id res chain seq x y z
N MET A 1 50.39 -79.95 34.91
CA MET A 1 50.63 -78.93 33.87
C MET A 1 49.41 -78.90 32.98
N PHE A 2 48.60 -77.82 33.03
CA PHE A 2 47.81 -77.24 31.93
C PHE A 2 47.06 -76.04 32.55
N HIS A 3 47.53 -74.84 32.24
CA HIS A 3 46.98 -73.56 32.69
C HIS A 3 45.66 -73.28 31.97
N ARG A 4 44.64 -72.79 32.70
CA ARG A 4 43.48 -72.09 32.13
C ARG A 4 43.73 -70.59 32.27
N LEU A 5 43.93 -69.90 31.14
CA LEU A 5 43.89 -68.44 31.07
C LEU A 5 42.43 -67.95 31.07
N PRO A 6 42.11 -66.82 31.72
CA PRO A 6 40.83 -66.13 31.52
C PRO A 6 40.93 -65.23 30.29
N VAL A 7 39.90 -65.26 29.45
CA VAL A 7 39.72 -64.33 28.33
C VAL A 7 39.07 -63.06 28.89
N LEU A 8 39.81 -61.94 28.91
CA LEU A 8 39.24 -60.61 29.10
C LEU A 8 38.57 -60.16 27.80
N ALA A 9 37.26 -59.91 27.85
CA ALA A 9 36.54 -59.23 26.77
C ALA A 9 36.73 -57.71 26.93
N ALA A 10 37.49 -57.10 26.03
CA ALA A 10 37.61 -55.66 25.93
C ALA A 10 36.40 -55.11 25.14
N ALA A 11 35.52 -54.36 25.82
CA ALA A 11 34.46 -53.61 25.17
C ALA A 11 35.04 -52.34 24.54
N LEU A 12 35.12 -52.30 23.21
CA LEU A 12 35.45 -51.08 22.46
C LEU A 12 34.24 -50.14 22.42
N LEU A 13 34.33 -49.02 23.14
CA LEU A 13 33.43 -47.89 22.98
C LEU A 13 33.82 -47.10 21.73
N LEU A 14 33.12 -47.34 20.62
CA LEU A 14 33.20 -46.51 19.42
C LEU A 14 32.46 -45.20 19.70
N SER A 15 33.22 -44.14 20.03
CA SER A 15 32.70 -42.78 20.07
C SER A 15 32.58 -42.28 18.63
N ALA A 16 31.35 -42.30 18.10
CA ALA A 16 31.05 -41.73 16.79
C ALA A 16 31.03 -40.21 16.90
N CYS A 17 32.05 -39.53 16.36
CA CYS A 17 31.96 -38.11 16.06
C CYS A 17 30.84 -37.91 15.04
N GLN A 18 29.69 -37.38 15.48
CA GLN A 18 28.70 -36.83 14.57
C GLN A 18 29.30 -35.56 13.95
N ILE A 19 29.72 -35.67 12.70
CA ILE A 19 30.03 -34.51 11.87
C ILE A 19 28.69 -33.79 11.69
N ALA A 20 28.51 -32.65 12.37
CA ALA A 20 27.36 -31.80 12.16
C ALA A 20 27.29 -31.47 10.66
N GLY A 21 26.20 -31.85 10.01
CA GLY A 21 25.96 -31.49 8.62
C GLY A 21 25.96 -29.97 8.46
N PRO A 22 26.19 -29.45 7.24
CA PRO A 22 26.09 -28.02 6.99
C PRO A 22 24.72 -27.53 7.46
N VAL A 23 24.73 -26.60 8.41
CA VAL A 23 23.53 -25.88 8.85
C VAL A 23 22.96 -25.19 7.61
N PRO A 24 21.68 -25.38 7.26
CA PRO A 24 21.07 -24.63 6.16
C PRO A 24 21.31 -23.15 6.41
N ALA A 25 21.83 -22.44 5.41
CA ALA A 25 21.96 -20.99 5.51
C ALA A 25 20.57 -20.41 5.84
N GLU A 26 20.50 -19.59 6.90
CA GLU A 26 19.30 -18.80 7.16
C GLU A 26 19.03 -17.96 5.91
N GLN A 27 17.93 -18.28 5.22
CA GLN A 27 17.45 -17.45 4.12
C GLN A 27 16.89 -16.18 4.76
N THR A 28 17.61 -15.08 4.67
CA THR A 28 17.06 -13.77 5.00
C THR A 28 15.88 -13.54 4.06
N PRO A 29 14.66 -13.30 4.56
CA PRO A 29 13.52 -12.99 3.70
C PRO A 29 13.88 -11.81 2.81
N GLU A 30 13.54 -11.88 1.52
CA GLU A 30 13.67 -10.71 0.67
C GLU A 30 12.79 -9.57 1.21
N PRO A 31 13.29 -8.33 1.25
CA PRO A 31 12.51 -7.20 1.77
C PRO A 31 11.33 -6.90 0.86
N LEU A 32 10.15 -6.74 1.46
CA LEU A 32 8.93 -6.34 0.76
C LEU A 32 9.08 -4.89 0.22
N ARG A 33 8.84 -4.69 -1.06
CA ARG A 33 8.95 -3.37 -1.72
C ARG A 33 7.58 -2.72 -1.84
N ILE A 34 7.42 -1.55 -1.23
CA ILE A 34 6.15 -0.80 -1.28
C ILE A 34 6.41 0.52 -2.02
N ALA A 35 5.54 0.87 -2.96
CA ALA A 35 5.56 2.13 -3.68
C ALA A 35 4.21 2.85 -3.56
N ALA A 36 4.23 4.17 -3.65
CA ALA A 36 3.02 4.99 -3.74
C ALA A 36 3.06 5.84 -5.01
N TRP A 37 1.92 5.98 -5.70
CA TRP A 37 1.84 6.79 -6.91
C TRP A 37 0.44 7.35 -7.14
N ASN A 38 0.34 8.68 -7.18
CA ASN A 38 -0.78 9.35 -7.83
C ASN A 38 -0.59 9.24 -9.36
N ALA A 39 -1.41 8.41 -9.99
CA ALA A 39 -1.30 8.08 -11.40
C ALA A 39 -1.96 9.12 -12.33
N GLU A 40 -2.39 10.27 -11.80
CA GLU A 40 -2.96 11.41 -12.52
C GLU A 40 -4.08 10.96 -13.47
N HIS A 41 -5.28 10.76 -12.94
CA HIS A 41 -6.48 10.32 -13.67
C HIS A 41 -6.28 9.07 -14.56
N LEU A 42 -5.79 7.98 -14.00
CA LEU A 42 -5.60 6.71 -14.74
C LEU A 42 -6.95 6.13 -15.15
N THR A 43 -7.13 5.88 -16.46
CA THR A 43 -8.34 5.31 -17.06
C THR A 43 -7.99 4.08 -17.89
N ALA A 44 -8.96 3.16 -18.04
CA ALA A 44 -8.75 1.93 -18.81
C ALA A 44 -8.71 2.17 -20.32
N ALA A 45 -9.62 3.01 -20.82
CA ALA A 45 -9.76 3.30 -22.23
C ALA A 45 -8.94 4.53 -22.63
N GLY A 46 -8.16 4.39 -23.70
CA GLY A 46 -7.47 5.52 -24.30
C GLY A 46 -8.42 6.69 -24.65
N GLY A 47 -7.96 7.92 -24.44
CA GLY A 47 -8.71 9.14 -24.73
C GLY A 47 -9.78 9.53 -23.69
N ALA A 48 -10.00 8.73 -22.65
CA ALA A 48 -10.98 9.01 -21.61
C ALA A 48 -10.49 10.01 -20.56
N GLY A 49 -11.43 10.70 -19.91
CA GLY A 49 -11.14 11.56 -18.77
C GLY A 49 -10.49 12.90 -19.10
N CYS A 50 -10.07 13.60 -18.06
CA CYS A 50 -9.53 14.94 -18.18
C CYS A 50 -8.04 15.00 -18.54
N VAL A 51 -7.31 13.89 -18.30
CA VAL A 51 -5.91 13.70 -18.69
C VAL A 51 -5.85 12.48 -19.62
N PRO A 52 -6.33 12.62 -20.87
CA PRO A 52 -6.46 11.50 -21.78
C PRO A 52 -5.08 10.96 -22.17
N ARG A 53 -4.91 9.66 -22.04
CA ARG A 53 -3.72 8.92 -22.52
C ARG A 53 -4.10 8.14 -23.77
N ASP A 54 -3.19 8.04 -24.73
CA ASP A 54 -3.29 7.05 -25.79
C ASP A 54 -2.67 5.72 -25.33
N GLU A 55 -2.75 4.68 -26.18
CA GLU A 55 -2.22 3.35 -25.85
C GLU A 55 -0.71 3.39 -25.56
N ALA A 56 0.06 4.20 -26.29
CA ALA A 56 1.50 4.32 -26.08
C ALA A 56 1.83 4.95 -24.72
N ALA A 57 1.06 5.93 -24.28
CA ALA A 57 1.19 6.51 -22.95
C ALA A 57 0.80 5.53 -21.84
N LEU A 58 -0.24 4.70 -22.03
CA LEU A 58 -0.60 3.64 -21.07
C LEU A 58 0.47 2.55 -21.01
N ASP A 59 1.08 2.18 -22.13
CA ASP A 59 2.20 1.24 -22.17
C ASP A 59 3.45 1.81 -21.47
N LEU A 60 3.65 3.13 -21.55
CA LEU A 60 4.71 3.80 -20.79
C LEU A 60 4.44 3.73 -19.28
N VAL A 61 3.20 3.91 -18.83
CA VAL A 61 2.79 3.70 -17.42
C VAL A 61 3.13 2.28 -16.97
N ALA A 62 2.73 1.26 -17.76
CA ALA A 62 3.06 -0.14 -17.48
C ALA A 62 4.58 -0.36 -17.36
N SER A 63 5.37 0.26 -18.25
CA SER A 63 6.83 0.17 -18.18
C SER A 63 7.45 0.77 -16.92
N TYR A 64 6.82 1.79 -16.32
CA TYR A 64 7.27 2.37 -15.05
C TYR A 64 6.95 1.42 -13.90
N ILE A 65 5.78 0.80 -13.90
CA ILE A 65 5.39 -0.21 -12.91
C ILE A 65 6.42 -1.37 -12.91
N THR A 66 6.76 -1.90 -14.08
CA THR A 66 7.77 -2.97 -14.20
C THR A 66 9.17 -2.53 -13.74
N ARG A 67 9.57 -1.27 -13.99
CA ARG A 67 10.90 -0.77 -13.60
C ARG A 67 11.02 -0.46 -12.11
N VAL A 68 9.97 0.06 -11.50
CA VAL A 68 9.93 0.30 -10.05
C VAL A 68 9.89 -1.02 -9.30
N ASP A 69 9.25 -2.03 -9.87
CA ASP A 69 9.28 -3.42 -9.38
C ASP A 69 8.94 -3.50 -7.88
N ALA A 70 7.88 -2.80 -7.48
CA ALA A 70 7.32 -2.93 -6.14
C ALA A 70 6.46 -4.20 -6.04
N ASP A 71 6.27 -4.68 -4.83
CA ASP A 71 5.41 -5.81 -4.49
C ASP A 71 3.99 -5.36 -4.13
N ILE A 72 3.89 -4.16 -3.55
CA ILE A 72 2.62 -3.51 -3.22
C ILE A 72 2.66 -2.05 -3.69
N TRP A 73 1.59 -1.63 -4.34
CA TRP A 73 1.39 -0.25 -4.79
C TRP A 73 0.23 0.41 -4.06
N LEU A 74 0.45 1.61 -3.52
CA LEU A 74 -0.56 2.50 -2.96
C LEU A 74 -0.89 3.57 -4.00
N LEU A 75 -2.03 3.44 -4.67
CA LEU A 75 -2.36 4.20 -5.88
C LEU A 75 -3.46 5.22 -5.63
N GLN A 76 -3.36 6.36 -6.31
CA GLN A 76 -4.35 7.44 -6.27
C GLN A 76 -4.76 7.86 -7.68
N GLU A 77 -5.97 8.44 -7.78
CA GLU A 77 -6.58 8.90 -9.03
C GLU A 77 -6.81 7.81 -10.07
N VAL A 78 -7.35 6.68 -9.63
CA VAL A 78 -7.64 5.53 -10.47
C VAL A 78 -9.13 5.47 -10.79
N ASP A 79 -9.51 5.29 -12.07
CA ASP A 79 -10.93 5.20 -12.46
C ASP A 79 -11.59 3.92 -11.93
N GLY A 80 -10.85 2.82 -11.89
CA GLY A 80 -11.32 1.55 -11.34
C GLY A 80 -10.39 0.40 -11.65
N GLU A 81 -10.83 -0.82 -11.35
CA GLU A 81 -10.05 -2.03 -11.52
C GLU A 81 -9.62 -2.28 -12.97
N GLU A 82 -10.48 -1.97 -13.95
CA GLU A 82 -10.13 -2.07 -15.38
C GLU A 82 -8.93 -1.18 -15.75
N ALA A 83 -8.80 -0.01 -15.11
CA ALA A 83 -7.69 0.90 -15.36
C ALA A 83 -6.37 0.36 -14.78
N LEU A 84 -6.44 -0.32 -13.63
CA LEU A 84 -5.29 -1.02 -13.05
C LEU A 84 -4.91 -2.23 -13.91
N ALA A 85 -5.87 -3.07 -14.27
CA ALA A 85 -5.64 -4.24 -15.12
C ALA A 85 -4.97 -3.87 -16.45
N ARG A 86 -5.31 -2.71 -17.04
CA ARG A 86 -4.68 -2.22 -18.28
C ARG A 86 -3.17 -1.98 -18.16
N VAL A 87 -2.67 -1.57 -17.01
CA VAL A 87 -1.25 -1.17 -16.84
C VAL A 87 -0.43 -2.12 -15.98
N PHE A 88 -1.08 -2.91 -15.12
CA PHE A 88 -0.43 -3.96 -14.31
C PHE A 88 -0.43 -5.32 -15.01
N GLY A 89 -1.48 -5.64 -15.76
CA GLY A 89 -1.68 -6.97 -16.35
C GLY A 89 -2.09 -8.03 -15.34
N GLU A 90 -1.83 -9.29 -15.66
CA GLU A 90 -2.06 -10.45 -14.79
C GLU A 90 -1.04 -10.52 -13.64
N GLY A 91 -1.31 -11.33 -12.61
CA GLY A 91 -0.38 -11.51 -11.48
C GLY A 91 -0.55 -10.51 -10.35
N TRP A 92 -1.70 -9.84 -10.28
CA TRP A 92 -2.01 -8.80 -9.29
C TRP A 92 -3.43 -8.94 -8.75
N THR A 93 -3.55 -8.75 -7.44
CA THR A 93 -4.84 -8.54 -6.78
C THR A 93 -5.07 -7.05 -6.59
N PHE A 94 -6.22 -6.54 -7.03
CA PHE A 94 -6.57 -5.13 -6.91
C PHE A 94 -7.61 -4.89 -5.81
N HIS A 95 -7.38 -3.84 -5.03
CA HIS A 95 -8.28 -3.34 -4.01
C HIS A 95 -8.58 -1.88 -4.32
N VAL A 96 -9.74 -1.58 -4.89
CA VAL A 96 -10.20 -0.21 -5.15
C VAL A 96 -11.18 0.20 -4.04
N GLU A 97 -11.24 1.48 -3.68
CA GLU A 97 -12.26 1.96 -2.72
C GLU A 97 -13.68 1.62 -3.19
N THR A 98 -14.56 1.30 -2.25
CA THR A 98 -15.95 0.92 -2.52
C THR A 98 -16.87 2.13 -2.66
N ARG A 99 -16.31 3.35 -2.76
CA ARG A 99 -17.09 4.58 -2.85
C ARG A 99 -17.84 4.65 -4.17
N GLU A 100 -19.16 4.55 -4.09
CA GLU A 100 -20.02 4.73 -5.25
C GLU A 100 -20.05 6.19 -5.71
N ALA A 101 -20.14 6.41 -7.02
CA ALA A 101 -20.27 7.75 -7.58
C ALA A 101 -21.49 8.49 -7.02
N ALA A 102 -21.27 9.70 -6.50
CA ALA A 102 -22.33 10.56 -5.96
C ALA A 102 -23.33 11.05 -7.03
N GLY A 103 -22.99 10.86 -8.31
CA GLY A 103 -23.74 11.26 -9.49
C GLY A 103 -22.79 11.40 -10.68
N ASP A 104 -23.19 12.19 -11.68
CA ASP A 104 -22.32 12.50 -12.81
C ASP A 104 -21.08 13.27 -12.36
N TYR A 105 -19.91 12.80 -12.79
CA TYR A 105 -18.66 13.53 -12.62
C TYR A 105 -18.67 14.84 -13.42
N PRO A 106 -18.04 15.92 -12.92
CA PRO A 106 -18.04 17.22 -13.58
C PRO A 106 -17.37 17.17 -14.96
N LEU A 107 -17.69 18.14 -15.82
CA LEU A 107 -16.97 18.37 -17.07
C LEU A 107 -15.50 18.67 -16.78
N CYS A 108 -14.63 18.26 -17.71
CA CYS A 108 -13.23 18.57 -17.61
C CYS A 108 -12.99 20.07 -17.74
N ARG A 109 -12.33 20.65 -16.75
CA ARG A 109 -12.06 22.10 -16.71
C ARG A 109 -11.25 22.49 -17.94
N GLY A 110 -11.70 23.55 -18.63
CA GLY A 110 -10.99 24.08 -19.79
C GLY A 110 -11.18 23.28 -21.09
N ARG A 111 -12.14 22.33 -21.13
CA ARG A 111 -12.48 21.55 -22.33
C ARG A 111 -13.93 21.76 -22.71
N GLU A 112 -14.18 21.89 -24.01
CA GLU A 112 -15.52 22.09 -24.61
C GLU A 112 -16.02 20.85 -25.39
N ASP A 113 -15.30 19.73 -25.29
CA ASP A 113 -15.57 18.49 -26.01
C ASP A 113 -16.57 17.55 -25.30
N GLY A 114 -17.17 18.01 -24.20
CA GLY A 114 -18.13 17.23 -23.40
C GLY A 114 -17.49 16.12 -22.56
N THR A 115 -16.16 16.01 -22.53
CA THR A 115 -15.46 15.03 -21.68
C THR A 115 -15.66 15.35 -20.21
N ARG A 116 -15.80 14.29 -19.41
CA ARG A 116 -16.02 14.37 -17.96
C ARG A 116 -14.86 13.77 -17.22
N LEU A 117 -14.69 14.29 -16.00
CA LEU A 117 -13.87 13.66 -15.00
C LEU A 117 -14.32 12.20 -14.82
N ARG A 118 -13.37 11.36 -14.45
CA ARG A 118 -13.56 9.95 -14.14
C ARG A 118 -13.39 9.73 -12.65
N ALA A 119 -13.67 8.53 -12.16
CA ALA A 119 -13.44 8.28 -10.75
C ALA A 119 -11.96 8.53 -10.43
N GLN A 120 -11.70 9.06 -9.24
CA GLN A 120 -10.35 9.36 -8.77
C GLN A 120 -10.07 8.53 -7.53
N ASN A 121 -10.31 7.23 -7.66
CA ASN A 121 -10.31 6.32 -6.53
C ASN A 121 -8.90 6.12 -5.99
N THR A 122 -8.82 5.89 -4.69
CA THR A 122 -7.65 5.26 -4.07
C THR A 122 -7.71 3.76 -4.33
N ALA A 123 -6.53 3.14 -4.43
CA ALA A 123 -6.42 1.71 -4.60
C ALA A 123 -5.13 1.16 -3.98
N ILE A 124 -5.12 -0.16 -3.79
CA ILE A 124 -3.92 -0.95 -3.51
C ILE A 124 -3.83 -2.06 -4.56
N ALA A 125 -2.66 -2.22 -5.20
CA ALA A 125 -2.35 -3.38 -6.01
C ALA A 125 -1.31 -4.25 -5.29
N VAL A 126 -1.60 -5.54 -5.13
CA VAL A 126 -0.73 -6.50 -4.44
C VAL A 126 -0.31 -7.57 -5.42
N ARG A 127 1.00 -7.81 -5.54
CA ARG A 127 1.54 -8.88 -6.39
C ARG A 127 1.02 -10.23 -5.88
N GLU A 128 0.61 -11.11 -6.81
CA GLU A 128 0.16 -12.46 -6.45
C GLU A 128 1.21 -13.23 -5.65
N GLY A 129 0.75 -14.06 -4.72
CA GLY A 129 1.60 -14.82 -3.80
C GLY A 129 1.91 -14.12 -2.48
N ILE A 130 1.55 -12.83 -2.33
CA ILE A 130 1.62 -12.12 -1.06
C ILE A 130 0.32 -12.34 -0.30
N ASP A 131 0.41 -12.98 0.87
CA ASP A 131 -0.73 -13.21 1.76
C ASP A 131 -1.20 -11.87 2.36
N HIS A 132 -2.50 -11.59 2.28
CA HIS A 132 -3.10 -10.36 2.78
C HIS A 132 -4.61 -10.46 2.86
N ASP A 133 -5.22 -9.68 3.75
CA ASP A 133 -6.68 -9.51 3.85
C ASP A 133 -7.09 -8.05 3.57
N ARG A 134 -8.23 -7.86 2.89
CA ARG A 134 -8.85 -6.54 2.72
C ARG A 134 -9.45 -6.07 4.04
N LEU A 135 -9.12 -4.85 4.46
CA LEU A 135 -9.77 -4.17 5.57
C LEU A 135 -10.92 -3.28 5.06
N PRO A 136 -11.87 -2.90 5.93
CA PRO A 136 -12.85 -1.87 5.59
C PRO A 136 -12.17 -0.57 5.16
N ASP A 137 -12.76 0.10 4.17
CA ASP A 137 -12.28 1.41 3.74
C ASP A 137 -12.40 2.43 4.88
N LEU A 138 -11.43 3.33 4.96
CA LEU A 138 -11.50 4.49 5.83
C LEU A 138 -12.41 5.56 5.21
N SER A 139 -13.72 5.28 5.22
CA SER A 139 -14.75 6.15 4.66
C SER A 139 -14.95 7.45 5.44
N ALA A 140 -14.47 7.51 6.69
CA ALA A 140 -14.48 8.71 7.52
C ALA A 140 -13.67 9.88 6.93
N LEU A 141 -12.76 9.61 5.97
CA LEU A 141 -12.08 10.67 5.21
C LEU A 141 -13.03 11.49 4.32
N ASP A 142 -14.23 10.97 4.02
CA ASP A 142 -15.31 11.75 3.42
C ASP A 142 -16.11 12.48 4.49
N LEU A 143 -15.54 13.57 4.98
CA LEU A 143 -16.05 14.38 6.10
C LEU A 143 -17.53 14.80 5.93
N ALA A 144 -17.97 15.04 4.69
CA ALA A 144 -19.34 15.43 4.38
C ALA A 144 -20.31 14.24 4.24
N GLY A 145 -19.79 13.02 4.10
CA GLY A 145 -20.57 11.82 3.82
C GLY A 145 -21.34 11.86 2.49
N ASP A 146 -20.92 12.70 1.54
CA ASP A 146 -21.60 12.91 0.27
C ASP A 146 -21.00 12.11 -0.90
N ARG A 147 -19.98 11.28 -0.60
CA ARG A 147 -19.24 10.41 -1.52
C ARG A 147 -18.45 11.18 -2.58
N ARG A 148 -18.17 12.47 -2.39
CA ARG A 148 -17.32 13.25 -3.31
C ARG A 148 -15.84 13.18 -2.95
N THR A 149 -15.53 13.04 -1.66
CA THR A 149 -14.15 12.90 -1.18
C THR A 149 -13.77 11.42 -1.17
N ARG A 150 -12.50 11.13 -1.49
CA ARG A 150 -11.99 9.75 -1.60
C ARG A 150 -11.92 9.12 -0.21
N TYR A 151 -12.24 7.84 -0.12
CA TYR A 151 -11.95 7.01 1.04
C TYR A 151 -10.49 6.58 1.04
N GLY A 152 -10.02 6.06 2.17
CA GLY A 152 -8.75 5.34 2.23
C GLY A 152 -8.98 3.84 2.00
N VAL A 153 -8.14 3.19 1.20
CA VAL A 153 -8.18 1.73 1.00
C VAL A 153 -7.13 1.09 1.89
N ALA A 154 -7.50 0.06 2.64
CA ALA A 154 -6.60 -0.62 3.55
C ALA A 154 -6.54 -2.13 3.34
N ILE A 155 -5.36 -2.71 3.55
CA ILE A 155 -5.15 -4.16 3.66
C ILE A 155 -4.34 -4.46 4.92
N THR A 156 -4.32 -5.71 5.33
CA THR A 156 -3.42 -6.19 6.38
C THR A 156 -2.55 -7.33 5.88
N LEU A 157 -1.26 -7.27 6.21
CA LEU A 157 -0.30 -8.34 5.99
C LEU A 157 -0.14 -9.13 7.28
N PRO A 158 -0.32 -10.46 7.26
CA PRO A 158 -0.07 -11.29 8.42
C PRO A 158 1.43 -11.39 8.70
N GLY A 159 1.78 -11.69 9.95
CA GLY A 159 3.17 -11.82 10.38
C GLY A 159 3.27 -11.93 11.90
N ALA A 160 4.50 -11.97 12.43
CA ALA A 160 4.73 -11.92 13.87
C ALA A 160 4.17 -10.62 14.48
N VAL A 161 4.26 -9.53 13.73
CA VAL A 161 3.54 -8.28 13.95
C VAL A 161 2.72 -8.02 12.68
N PRO A 162 1.40 -8.20 12.70
CA PRO A 162 0.55 -7.85 11.56
C PRO A 162 0.76 -6.39 11.17
N THR A 163 0.86 -6.12 9.87
CA THR A 163 1.12 -4.77 9.34
C THR A 163 -0.08 -4.30 8.53
N ASP A 164 -0.68 -3.19 8.92
CA ASP A 164 -1.79 -2.59 8.19
C ASP A 164 -1.26 -1.51 7.25
N LEU A 165 -1.65 -1.60 5.97
CA LEU A 165 -1.28 -0.64 4.93
C LEU A 165 -2.53 0.16 4.55
N LEU A 166 -2.37 1.48 4.39
CA LEU A 166 -3.44 2.39 3.99
C LEU A 166 -2.99 3.27 2.82
N SER A 167 -3.73 3.24 1.71
CA SER A 167 -3.59 4.16 0.58
C SER A 167 -4.55 5.34 0.75
N VAL A 168 -4.03 6.57 0.71
CA VAL A 168 -4.81 7.81 0.90
C VAL A 168 -4.66 8.79 -0.26
N HIS A 169 -5.70 9.59 -0.48
CA HIS A 169 -5.62 10.79 -1.32
C HIS A 169 -6.43 11.92 -0.66
N LEU A 170 -5.75 12.72 0.16
CA LEU A 170 -6.37 13.81 0.91
C LEU A 170 -6.82 14.96 0.01
N THR A 171 -7.66 15.83 0.55
CA THR A 171 -8.13 17.03 -0.15
C THR A 171 -6.97 17.95 -0.49
N SER A 172 -7.02 18.59 -1.66
CA SER A 172 -5.94 19.48 -2.11
C SER A 172 -6.14 20.93 -1.67
N GLY A 173 -5.05 21.70 -1.67
CA GLY A 173 -5.05 23.16 -1.46
C GLY A 173 -4.47 23.62 -0.13
N CYS A 174 -4.17 22.73 0.81
CA CYS A 174 -3.47 23.06 2.06
C CYS A 174 -2.05 22.45 2.10
N PHE A 175 -1.16 22.98 1.26
CA PHE A 175 0.16 22.39 1.04
C PHE A 175 1.14 22.60 2.21
N THR A 176 1.03 23.73 2.93
CA THR A 176 1.87 24.12 4.08
C THR A 176 1.10 25.09 4.98
N GLY A 177 1.38 25.08 6.28
CA GLY A 177 0.71 25.99 7.23
C GLY A 177 -0.80 25.74 7.30
N ASP A 178 -1.57 26.78 7.64
CA ASP A 178 -3.00 26.73 7.93
C ASP A 178 -3.83 27.87 7.27
N SER A 179 -3.20 28.73 6.47
CA SER A 179 -3.83 29.98 5.99
C SER A 179 -4.80 29.81 4.82
N SER A 180 -4.79 28.67 4.12
CA SER A 180 -5.75 28.40 3.05
C SER A 180 -7.13 28.06 3.63
N ASP A 181 -8.19 28.50 2.94
CA ASP A 181 -9.57 28.08 3.19
C ASP A 181 -9.79 26.57 3.02
N ARG A 182 -8.85 25.85 2.41
CA ARG A 182 -8.84 24.38 2.29
C ARG A 182 -8.24 23.67 3.49
N CYS A 183 -7.50 24.37 4.35
CA CYS A 183 -6.82 23.75 5.48
C CYS A 183 -7.74 23.11 6.51
N PRO A 184 -8.91 23.68 6.88
CA PRO A 184 -9.79 23.04 7.86
C PRO A 184 -10.16 21.59 7.48
N ALA A 185 -10.54 21.36 6.22
CA ALA A 185 -10.89 20.02 5.75
C ALA A 185 -9.68 19.06 5.72
N LEU A 186 -8.49 19.55 5.33
CA LEU A 186 -7.28 18.70 5.34
C LEU A 186 -6.86 18.32 6.76
N LEU A 187 -6.92 19.26 7.70
CA LEU A 187 -6.55 19.02 9.10
C LEU A 187 -7.54 18.05 9.77
N GLU A 188 -8.83 18.20 9.51
CA GLU A 188 -9.83 17.24 10.01
C GLU A 188 -9.64 15.84 9.39
N GLN A 189 -9.22 15.73 8.12
CA GLN A 189 -8.79 14.45 7.55
C GLN A 189 -7.53 13.89 8.21
N ALA A 190 -6.59 14.75 8.63
CA ALA A 190 -5.41 14.32 9.37
C ALA A 190 -5.78 13.74 10.74
N ASP A 191 -6.72 14.35 11.46
CA ASP A 191 -7.22 13.83 12.74
C ASP A 191 -7.87 12.44 12.57
N VAL A 192 -8.59 12.22 11.46
CA VAL A 192 -9.15 10.90 11.10
C VAL A 192 -8.05 9.88 10.85
N LEU A 193 -6.95 10.27 10.18
CA LEU A 193 -5.81 9.39 9.95
C LEU A 193 -5.06 9.06 11.24
N GLU A 194 -4.80 10.05 12.09
CA GLU A 194 -4.16 9.89 13.41
C GLU A 194 -4.98 8.90 14.26
N THR A 195 -6.29 9.11 14.35
CA THR A 195 -7.19 8.19 15.07
C THR A 195 -7.10 6.75 14.52
N TRP A 196 -7.04 6.60 13.19
CA TRP A 196 -6.91 5.27 12.59
C TRP A 196 -5.55 4.62 12.93
N ILE A 197 -4.44 5.37 12.87
CA ILE A 197 -3.10 4.92 13.23
C ILE A 197 -3.05 4.50 14.69
N ASP A 198 -3.56 5.33 15.60
CA ASP A 198 -3.55 5.08 17.05
C ASP A 198 -4.30 3.81 17.44
N ILE A 199 -5.48 3.60 16.84
CA ILE A 199 -6.26 2.39 17.06
C ILE A 199 -5.44 1.15 16.67
N ARG A 200 -4.77 1.18 15.50
CA ARG A 200 -3.96 0.04 15.04
C ARG A 200 -2.72 -0.18 15.92
N SER A 201 -2.04 0.89 16.29
CA SER A 201 -0.88 0.85 17.19
C SER A 201 -1.26 0.29 18.56
N ALA A 202 -2.40 0.73 19.13
CA ALA A 202 -2.92 0.20 20.39
C ALA A 202 -3.36 -1.28 20.30
N GLU A 203 -3.77 -1.73 19.12
CA GLU A 203 -4.04 -3.14 18.80
C GLU A 203 -2.76 -3.98 18.57
N GLY A 204 -1.56 -3.38 18.71
CA GLY A 204 -0.27 -4.04 18.55
C GLY A 204 0.11 -4.33 17.10
N ARG A 205 -0.42 -3.55 16.16
CA ARG A 205 -0.16 -3.68 14.72
C ARG A 205 0.91 -2.67 14.29
N ALA A 206 1.73 -3.05 13.32
CA ALA A 206 2.55 -2.08 12.60
C ALA A 206 1.69 -1.35 11.56
N VAL A 207 2.02 -0.11 11.24
CA VAL A 207 1.21 0.74 10.36
C VAL A 207 2.07 1.37 9.27
N ILE A 208 1.58 1.31 8.03
CA ILE A 208 2.14 2.02 6.89
C ILE A 208 1.01 2.80 6.21
N VAL A 209 1.07 4.13 6.27
CA VAL A 209 0.17 5.01 5.51
C VAL A 209 0.97 5.65 4.39
N GLY A 210 0.46 5.58 3.16
CA GLY A 210 1.11 6.18 2.01
C GLY A 210 0.12 6.65 0.95
N GLY A 211 0.58 7.58 0.11
CA GLY A 211 -0.23 8.15 -0.96
C GLY A 211 -0.06 9.66 -1.06
N ASP A 212 -1.07 10.32 -1.61
CA ASP A 212 -1.05 11.75 -1.85
C ASP A 212 -1.73 12.50 -0.70
N PHE A 213 -0.90 13.00 0.21
CA PHE A 213 -1.37 13.81 1.34
C PHE A 213 -1.76 15.23 0.93
N ASN A 214 -1.47 15.66 -0.31
CA ASN A 214 -1.61 17.05 -0.75
C ASN A 214 -0.96 18.08 0.20
N ARG A 215 0.06 17.64 0.96
CA ARG A 215 0.76 18.40 1.98
C ARG A 215 2.24 18.06 1.98
N ARG A 216 3.07 19.06 2.26
CA ARG A 216 4.51 18.91 2.45
C ARG A 216 4.80 18.46 3.88
N LEU A 217 4.70 17.16 4.12
CA LEU A 217 4.97 16.57 5.44
C LEU A 217 6.43 16.73 5.88
N GLU A 218 7.35 16.94 4.94
CA GLU A 218 8.77 17.15 5.21
C GLU A 218 9.09 18.54 5.78
N ALA A 219 8.11 19.46 5.79
CA ALA A 219 8.30 20.79 6.34
C ALA A 219 8.59 20.71 7.84
N GLU A 220 9.62 21.44 8.30
CA GLU A 220 10.01 21.45 9.70
C GLU A 220 8.85 21.93 10.59
N GLY A 221 8.50 21.14 11.60
CA GLY A 221 7.43 21.46 12.54
C GLY A 221 6.02 21.37 11.94
N ASP A 222 5.83 20.65 10.83
CA ASP A 222 4.51 20.46 10.27
C ASP A 222 3.58 19.72 11.26
N PRO A 223 2.42 20.30 11.63
CA PRO A 223 1.58 19.74 12.67
C PRO A 223 0.94 18.40 12.28
N VAL A 224 0.67 18.20 10.98
CA VAL A 224 0.11 16.92 10.50
C VAL A 224 1.17 15.83 10.62
N TRP A 225 2.40 16.09 10.17
CA TRP A 225 3.47 15.11 10.35
C TRP A 225 3.76 14.83 11.83
N ALA A 226 3.79 15.87 12.67
CA ALA A 226 4.02 15.72 14.10
C ALA A 226 2.94 14.85 14.78
N GLY A 227 1.66 15.04 14.45
CA GLY A 227 0.57 14.23 15.00
C GLY A 227 0.57 12.79 14.49
N LEU A 228 0.82 12.57 13.19
CA LEU A 228 0.85 11.21 12.63
C LEU A 228 2.06 10.36 13.12
N ASN A 229 3.07 10.98 13.73
CA ASN A 229 4.34 10.34 14.11
C ASN A 229 4.73 10.64 15.57
N ASP A 230 3.77 10.73 16.49
CA ASP A 230 4.02 10.98 17.91
C ASP A 230 4.09 9.69 18.78
N GLY A 231 3.95 8.52 18.17
CA GLY A 231 4.04 7.17 18.77
C GLY A 231 5.38 6.46 18.62
#